data_AF-A0A4R4QHE5-F1
#
_entry.id   AF-A0A4R4QHE5-F1
#
_cell.length_a   1.000
_cell.length_b   1.000
_cell.length_c   1.000
_cell.angle_alpha   90.00
_cell.angle_beta   90.00
_cell.angle_gamma   90.00
#
_symmetry.space_group_name_H-M   'P 1'
#
loop_
_entity.id
_entity.type
_entity.pdbx_description
1 polymer ?
#
loop_
_entity_poly.entity_id
_entity_poly.type
_entity_poly.pdbx_seq_one_letter_code
_entity_poly.pdbx_strand_id
1 'polypeptide(L)'
;MTALEVRNLHKRYGQHVAVDDVSFTVEEGEIFGIIGPNGAGKTTTVGSIAGLRMPDSGSISVLGLDWNAHNVEVMRPLFKALIAALVLITALVAVPNAAAAETRHPIARTDAGWVKGTAAQDYRLFQGLPFAAPPVGELRWRSPQPVTPWHGVRDATAAGDRCAQSTDFAGLPRSESEDCLYLNVTAPRSASGRHLKPVMVWLHGGGLTTGGGDVYNPSRLAVRGDMVVVTVNYRLGVFGFFGHPGLEDAGALGLEDQQAAMRWVQRNVAAFGGDPRKVTLAGESAGSHSVCSQLVSPPAASLFQQAITQSAFCSHGAFAASALRPVIDIPLWVPQAWHIAHGQTIAARVGCADPATALECLRRKPVADLLAQQPLPIPAFGTAVLPEDPAIVLAQGRFQRMPMLTGITRDEGTYFGLLFSPGLTEQQYRDTVAQIFGDQAPQVLAEYPSSAHSSPAQAAAAIISDLDWAWAARSNDRLFAAHMPTFAYEFTDRSAPALFPFPPGLDPLASHGSELQFLFDITYDVPPLTEKQRRLGDTMIGYWSRFVTTGNPNGRDLPSWQPVRATATDPYVQELGIGRGHVGPYDRATAHNFSFWDSLAN
;
A
#
# COMPACT_ATOMS: atom_id res chain seq x y z
N MET A 1 26.22 29.23 -20.66
CA MET A 1 25.08 29.85 -21.38
C MET A 1 24.05 30.11 -20.32
N THR A 2 23.54 31.33 -20.20
CA THR A 2 22.59 31.66 -19.14
C THR A 2 21.33 30.83 -19.33
N ALA A 3 21.11 29.88 -18.42
CA ALA A 3 19.99 28.96 -18.46
C ALA A 3 18.75 29.54 -17.80
N LEU A 4 18.93 30.41 -16.81
CA LEU A 4 17.86 31.14 -16.14
C LEU A 4 18.31 32.56 -15.83
N GLU A 5 17.46 33.54 -16.09
CA GLU A 5 17.65 34.92 -15.72
C GLU A 5 16.37 35.46 -15.09
N VAL A 6 16.48 35.97 -13.86
CA VAL A 6 15.40 36.60 -13.11
C VAL A 6 15.79 38.04 -12.86
N ARG A 7 14.94 39.00 -13.21
CA ARG A 7 15.19 40.44 -13.03
C ARG A 7 14.03 41.11 -12.32
N ASN A 8 14.35 41.80 -11.23
CA ASN A 8 13.49 42.66 -10.43
C ASN A 8 12.13 42.00 -10.12
N LEU A 9 12.17 40.74 -9.66
CA LEU A 9 10.96 39.94 -9.47
C LEU A 9 10.23 40.39 -8.20
N HIS A 10 8.96 40.78 -8.34
CA HIS A 10 8.08 41.06 -7.19
C HIS A 10 6.83 40.18 -7.22
N LYS A 11 6.39 39.76 -6.03
CA LYS A 11 5.12 39.06 -5.81
C LYS A 11 4.51 39.39 -4.45
N ARG A 12 3.22 39.73 -4.45
CA ARG A 12 2.39 40.05 -3.29
C ARG A 12 1.15 39.15 -3.26
N TYR A 13 0.67 38.89 -2.04
CA TYR A 13 -0.63 38.26 -1.78
C TYR A 13 -1.43 39.18 -0.87
N GLY A 14 -2.33 39.97 -1.46
CA GLY A 14 -3.01 41.04 -0.74
C GLY A 14 -1.99 42.08 -0.24
N GLN A 15 -1.93 42.27 1.08
CA GLN A 15 -0.98 43.19 1.72
C GLN A 15 0.39 42.57 2.00
N HIS A 16 0.54 41.26 1.85
CA HIS A 16 1.78 40.55 2.17
C HIS A 16 2.73 40.53 0.97
N VAL A 17 3.97 41.00 1.17
CA VAL A 17 5.03 40.92 0.15
C VAL A 17 5.75 39.59 0.29
N ALA A 18 5.58 38.71 -0.69
CA ALA A 18 6.18 37.39 -0.71
C ALA A 18 7.54 37.39 -1.43
N VAL A 19 7.70 38.18 -2.48
CA VAL A 19 8.97 38.37 -3.19
C VAL A 19 9.12 39.86 -3.45
N ASP A 20 10.28 40.42 -3.14
CA ASP A 20 10.57 41.84 -3.31
C ASP A 20 11.94 42.02 -3.96
N ASP A 21 11.95 42.57 -5.17
CA ASP A 21 13.13 42.95 -5.96
C ASP A 21 14.21 41.85 -6.09
N VAL A 22 13.80 40.62 -6.38
CA VAL A 22 14.75 39.50 -6.53
C VAL A 22 15.30 39.44 -7.95
N SER A 23 16.63 39.51 -8.09
CA SER A 23 17.35 39.40 -9.35
C SER A 23 18.53 38.43 -9.24
N PHE A 24 18.67 37.50 -10.20
CA PHE A 24 19.83 36.60 -10.30
C PHE A 24 19.88 35.90 -11.67
N THR A 25 21.03 35.32 -11.99
CA THR A 25 21.24 34.48 -13.18
C THR A 25 21.77 33.11 -12.76
N VAL A 26 21.46 32.08 -13.53
CA VAL A 26 22.02 30.72 -13.39
C VAL A 26 22.54 30.27 -14.73
N GLU A 27 23.79 29.82 -14.77
CA GLU A 27 24.41 29.30 -15.99
C GLU A 27 24.11 27.80 -16.19
N GLU A 28 24.16 27.35 -17.44
CA GLU A 28 24.00 25.94 -17.78
C GLU A 28 25.05 25.06 -17.05
N GLY A 29 24.57 24.06 -16.31
CA GLY A 29 25.40 23.18 -15.47
C GLY A 29 25.64 23.67 -14.04
N GLU A 30 25.15 24.86 -13.67
CA GLU A 30 25.28 25.42 -12.33
C GLU A 30 24.19 24.91 -11.38
N ILE A 31 24.58 24.60 -10.13
CA ILE A 31 23.64 24.30 -9.04
C ILE A 31 23.44 25.57 -8.21
N PHE A 32 22.26 26.17 -8.32
CA PHE A 32 21.90 27.39 -7.59
C PHE A 32 20.87 27.09 -6.49
N GLY A 33 21.05 27.70 -5.31
CA GLY A 33 20.17 27.49 -4.14
C GLY A 33 19.63 28.80 -3.56
N ILE A 34 18.31 28.85 -3.30
CA ILE A 34 17.66 30.00 -2.64
C ILE A 34 17.47 29.69 -1.16
N ILE A 35 18.25 30.37 -0.31
CA ILE A 35 18.23 30.19 1.14
C ILE A 35 17.65 31.45 1.79
N GLY A 36 16.79 31.26 2.79
CA GLY A 36 16.19 32.36 3.53
C GLY A 36 15.37 31.83 4.72
N PRO A 37 15.09 32.67 5.73
CA PRO A 37 14.33 32.28 6.91
C PRO A 37 12.88 31.87 6.57
N ASN A 38 12.15 31.33 7.54
CA ASN A 38 10.76 30.88 7.35
C ASN A 38 9.89 32.03 6.83
N GLY A 39 9.08 31.76 5.79
CA GLY A 39 8.23 32.76 5.14
C GLY A 39 8.91 33.68 4.12
N ALA A 40 10.23 33.62 3.95
CA ALA A 40 11.00 34.52 3.07
C ALA A 40 10.91 34.17 1.56
N GLY A 41 9.71 34.05 1.01
CA GLY A 41 9.49 34.07 -0.44
C GLY A 41 9.97 32.88 -1.27
N LYS A 42 10.81 31.99 -0.74
CA LYS A 42 11.47 30.88 -1.48
C LYS A 42 10.53 30.10 -2.40
N THR A 43 9.46 29.54 -1.84
CA THR A 43 8.45 28.78 -2.60
C THR A 43 7.73 29.63 -3.63
N THR A 44 7.55 30.93 -3.34
CA THR A 44 6.94 31.87 -4.28
C THR A 44 7.89 32.18 -5.44
N THR A 45 9.18 32.42 -5.16
CA THR A 45 10.20 32.64 -6.19
C THR A 45 10.36 31.42 -7.10
N VAL A 46 10.47 30.21 -6.53
CA VAL A 46 10.53 28.95 -7.31
C VAL A 46 9.24 28.73 -8.11
N GLY A 47 8.08 28.96 -7.49
CA GLY A 47 6.79 28.84 -8.17
C GLY A 47 6.62 29.85 -9.33
N SER A 48 7.21 31.04 -9.22
CA SER A 48 7.21 32.01 -10.31
C SER A 48 8.12 31.60 -11.47
N ILE A 49 9.30 31.04 -11.17
CA ILE A 49 10.24 30.53 -12.18
C ILE A 49 9.65 29.31 -12.91
N ALA A 50 8.97 28.43 -12.19
CA ALA A 50 8.32 27.25 -12.74
C ALA A 50 6.99 27.55 -13.46
N GLY A 51 6.57 28.81 -13.53
CA GLY A 51 5.31 29.19 -14.20
C GLY A 51 4.03 28.89 -13.44
N LEU A 52 4.13 28.39 -12.21
CA LEU A 52 2.99 28.06 -11.35
C LEU A 52 2.35 29.31 -10.75
N ARG A 53 3.07 30.43 -10.73
CA ARG A 53 2.63 31.71 -10.16
C ARG A 53 3.06 32.86 -11.06
N MET A 54 2.11 33.69 -11.49
CA MET A 54 2.42 34.91 -12.24
C MET A 54 3.02 35.95 -11.29
N PRO A 55 4.23 36.49 -11.55
CA PRO A 55 4.75 37.62 -10.77
C PRO A 55 3.90 38.88 -10.97
N ASP A 56 3.95 39.81 -10.03
CA ASP A 56 3.26 41.09 -10.17
C ASP A 56 4.09 42.09 -10.99
N SER A 57 5.42 41.99 -10.94
CA SER A 57 6.37 42.69 -11.80
C SER A 57 7.72 41.95 -11.88
N GLY A 58 8.56 42.36 -12.83
CA GLY A 58 9.85 41.74 -13.14
C GLY A 58 9.81 40.88 -14.41
N SER A 59 10.93 40.28 -14.78
CA SER A 59 11.04 39.33 -15.89
C SER A 59 11.75 38.06 -15.47
N ILE A 60 11.37 36.96 -16.14
CA ILE A 60 11.99 35.64 -15.98
C ILE A 60 12.26 35.14 -17.39
N SER A 61 13.50 34.75 -17.68
CA SER A 61 13.89 34.14 -18.94
C SER A 61 14.51 32.77 -18.66
N VAL A 62 14.05 31.73 -19.35
CA VAL A 62 14.57 30.36 -19.23
C VAL A 62 15.11 29.94 -20.59
N LEU A 63 16.39 29.61 -20.68
CA LEU A 63 17.09 29.27 -21.93
C LEU A 63 16.91 30.34 -23.03
N GLY A 64 16.90 31.62 -22.62
CA GLY A 64 16.70 32.75 -23.53
C GLY A 64 15.23 32.99 -23.95
N LEU A 65 14.28 32.21 -23.43
CA LEU A 65 12.85 32.42 -23.65
C LEU A 65 12.28 33.25 -22.50
N ASP A 66 11.85 34.48 -22.80
CA ASP A 66 11.17 35.33 -21.82
C ASP A 66 9.78 34.76 -21.50
N TRP A 67 9.68 34.26 -20.27
CA TRP A 67 8.48 33.66 -19.69
C TRP A 67 7.32 34.66 -19.62
N ASN A 68 7.60 35.95 -19.41
CA ASN A 68 6.60 37.00 -19.32
C ASN A 68 6.23 37.59 -20.70
N ALA A 69 7.12 37.51 -21.70
CA ALA A 69 6.86 38.02 -23.05
C ALA A 69 6.12 37.02 -23.98
N HIS A 70 5.97 35.75 -23.58
CA HIS A 70 5.37 34.72 -24.44
C HIS A 70 4.12 34.01 -23.91
N ASN A 71 3.38 34.59 -22.96
CA ASN A 71 2.06 34.09 -22.57
C ASN A 71 1.02 35.17 -22.23
N VAL A 72 0.90 36.19 -23.09
CA VAL A 72 -0.27 37.10 -23.08
C VAL A 72 -0.99 37.21 -24.43
N GLU A 73 -0.45 36.73 -25.55
CA GLU A 73 -1.09 36.97 -26.87
C GLU A 73 -1.50 35.76 -27.73
N VAL A 74 -1.35 34.51 -27.29
CA VAL A 74 -1.75 33.35 -28.14
C VAL A 74 -2.89 32.48 -27.61
N MET A 75 -3.31 32.56 -26.34
CA MET A 75 -4.42 31.70 -25.84
C MET A 75 -5.42 32.45 -24.93
N ARG A 76 -5.80 33.67 -25.30
CA ARG A 76 -6.86 34.42 -24.57
C ARG A 76 -8.05 34.96 -25.38
N PRO A 77 -8.04 35.09 -26.73
CA PRO A 77 -9.26 35.45 -27.45
C PRO A 77 -10.04 34.27 -28.04
N LEU A 78 -9.48 33.05 -28.10
CA LEU A 78 -10.15 31.88 -28.70
C LEU A 78 -11.15 31.14 -27.77
N PHE A 79 -11.17 31.44 -26.47
CA PHE A 79 -12.03 30.70 -25.52
C PHE A 79 -13.29 31.44 -25.04
N LYS A 80 -13.47 32.73 -25.42
CA LYS A 80 -14.65 33.52 -25.00
C LYS A 80 -15.52 34.00 -26.16
N ALA A 81 -15.05 33.96 -27.40
CA ALA A 81 -15.87 34.24 -28.58
C ALA A 81 -16.54 32.98 -29.18
N LEU A 82 -16.01 31.77 -28.90
CA LEU A 82 -16.60 30.52 -29.40
C LEU A 82 -17.84 30.06 -28.59
N ILE A 83 -18.03 30.58 -27.37
CA ILE A 83 -19.16 30.21 -26.50
C ILE A 83 -20.42 31.06 -26.78
N ALA A 84 -20.28 32.21 -27.43
CA ALA A 84 -21.41 33.11 -27.75
C ALA A 84 -21.93 32.97 -29.19
N ALA A 85 -21.14 32.39 -30.11
CA ALA A 85 -21.52 32.21 -31.52
C ALA A 85 -21.94 30.78 -31.89
N LEU A 86 -21.78 29.79 -30.99
CA LEU A 86 -22.25 28.41 -31.20
C LEU A 86 -23.69 28.16 -30.69
N VAL A 87 -24.39 29.22 -30.26
CA VAL A 87 -25.77 29.15 -29.73
C VAL A 87 -26.82 29.50 -30.79
N LEU A 88 -26.44 30.02 -31.96
CA LEU A 88 -27.36 30.23 -33.08
C LEU A 88 -26.72 29.69 -34.36
N ILE A 89 -27.43 28.79 -35.07
CA ILE A 89 -27.07 28.14 -36.34
C ILE A 89 -26.37 26.78 -36.21
N THR A 90 -27.05 25.83 -35.57
CA THR A 90 -27.16 24.43 -36.04
C THR A 90 -28.56 23.91 -35.74
N ALA A 91 -29.56 24.61 -36.31
CA ALA A 91 -30.84 24.00 -36.60
C ALA A 91 -30.72 23.26 -37.94
N LEU A 92 -31.16 21.99 -37.94
CA LEU A 92 -31.29 21.05 -39.07
C LEU A 92 -30.03 20.30 -39.54
N VAL A 93 -29.58 19.33 -38.71
CA VAL A 93 -29.30 17.97 -39.21
C VAL A 93 -29.86 16.99 -38.17
N ALA A 94 -30.78 16.13 -38.58
CA ALA A 94 -31.38 15.12 -37.73
C ALA A 94 -30.32 14.07 -37.33
N VAL A 95 -29.92 14.09 -36.06
CA VAL A 95 -29.15 13.02 -35.40
C VAL A 95 -30.10 12.38 -34.38
N PRO A 96 -30.18 11.04 -34.27
CA PRO A 96 -31.15 10.39 -33.40
C PRO A 96 -30.92 10.80 -31.95
N ASN A 97 -32.00 11.03 -31.21
CA ASN A 97 -32.00 11.22 -29.75
C ASN A 97 -31.23 10.08 -29.08
N ALA A 98 -29.93 10.27 -28.83
CA ALA A 98 -29.28 9.65 -27.69
C ALA A 98 -29.80 10.41 -26.47
N ALA A 99 -30.85 9.89 -25.86
CA ALA A 99 -31.28 10.36 -24.55
C ALA A 99 -30.04 10.43 -23.66
N ALA A 100 -29.69 11.63 -23.20
CA ALA A 100 -28.80 11.79 -22.08
C ALA A 100 -29.43 11.00 -20.92
N ALA A 101 -28.94 9.78 -20.70
CA ALA A 101 -29.30 9.03 -19.52
C ALA A 101 -28.87 9.90 -18.34
N GLU A 102 -29.82 10.44 -17.58
CA GLU A 102 -29.55 10.91 -16.23
C GLU A 102 -28.67 9.85 -15.56
N THR A 103 -27.44 10.19 -15.23
CA THR A 103 -26.56 9.34 -14.43
C THR A 103 -27.17 9.28 -13.04
N ARG A 104 -28.18 8.43 -12.87
CA ARG A 104 -28.78 8.15 -11.57
C ARG A 104 -27.68 7.64 -10.66
N HIS A 105 -27.26 8.49 -9.73
CA HIS A 105 -26.29 8.13 -8.72
C HIS A 105 -26.79 6.89 -7.97
N PRO A 106 -25.96 5.85 -7.82
CA PRO A 106 -26.37 4.66 -7.12
C PRO A 106 -26.58 4.99 -5.65
N ILE A 107 -27.70 4.53 -5.09
CA ILE A 107 -28.05 4.67 -3.69
C ILE A 107 -27.99 3.30 -3.03
N ALA A 108 -27.41 3.23 -1.83
CA ALA A 108 -27.42 2.03 -0.99
C ALA A 108 -27.82 2.39 0.44
N ARG A 109 -28.41 1.44 1.17
CA ARG A 109 -28.77 1.60 2.58
C ARG A 109 -27.87 0.74 3.44
N THR A 110 -27.10 1.36 4.32
CA THR A 110 -26.37 0.68 5.39
C THR A 110 -27.22 0.61 6.66
N ASP A 111 -26.72 -0.06 7.69
CA ASP A 111 -27.26 -0.04 9.06
C ASP A 111 -27.25 1.38 9.67
N ALA A 112 -26.30 2.23 9.28
CA ALA A 112 -26.15 3.60 9.78
C ALA A 112 -26.92 4.67 8.96
N GLY A 113 -27.27 4.42 7.70
CA GLY A 113 -28.04 5.38 6.90
C GLY A 113 -27.96 5.16 5.38
N TRP A 114 -28.53 6.08 4.60
CA TRP A 114 -28.44 6.03 3.15
C TRP A 114 -27.15 6.68 2.64
N VAL A 115 -26.60 6.14 1.56
CA VAL A 115 -25.39 6.66 0.90
C VAL A 115 -25.59 6.77 -0.60
N LYS A 116 -24.98 7.79 -1.20
CA LYS A 116 -25.00 8.08 -2.64
C LYS A 116 -23.59 7.98 -3.21
N GLY A 117 -23.38 7.05 -4.13
CA GLY A 117 -22.09 6.84 -4.81
C GLY A 117 -22.00 7.47 -6.20
N THR A 118 -20.98 7.09 -6.94
CA THR A 118 -20.82 7.36 -8.37
C THR A 118 -21.11 6.09 -9.19
N ALA A 119 -21.53 6.27 -10.44
CA ALA A 119 -21.67 5.19 -11.40
C ALA A 119 -20.75 5.45 -12.59
N ALA A 120 -19.97 4.44 -12.96
CA ALA A 120 -19.30 4.35 -14.24
C ALA A 120 -20.14 3.51 -15.22
N GLN A 121 -19.61 3.29 -16.42
CA GLN A 121 -20.28 2.49 -17.45
C GLN A 121 -20.54 1.05 -16.99
N ASP A 122 -19.63 0.47 -16.21
CA ASP A 122 -19.51 -0.96 -15.89
C ASP A 122 -19.44 -1.26 -14.38
N TYR A 123 -19.13 -0.28 -13.53
CA TYR A 123 -19.16 -0.42 -12.07
C TYR A 123 -19.89 0.72 -11.34
N ARG A 124 -20.19 0.48 -10.06
CA ARG A 124 -20.66 1.46 -9.07
C ARG A 124 -19.58 1.60 -8.00
N LEU A 125 -19.37 2.81 -7.52
CA LEU A 125 -18.34 3.14 -6.55
C LEU A 125 -18.94 3.98 -5.42
N PHE A 126 -18.69 3.57 -4.18
CA PHE A 126 -19.05 4.28 -2.97
C PHE A 126 -17.79 4.47 -2.14
N GLN A 127 -17.45 5.71 -1.83
CA GLN A 127 -16.20 6.07 -1.19
C GLN A 127 -16.44 6.79 0.13
N GLY A 128 -15.47 6.70 1.04
CA GLY A 128 -15.53 7.42 2.32
C GLY A 128 -16.69 6.95 3.22
N LEU A 129 -17.02 5.66 3.19
CA LEU A 129 -18.06 5.09 4.05
C LEU A 129 -17.49 4.88 5.46
N PRO A 130 -18.01 5.55 6.51
CA PRO A 130 -17.52 5.32 7.86
C PRO A 130 -17.90 3.91 8.32
N PHE A 131 -16.94 3.15 8.82
CA PHE A 131 -17.21 1.85 9.46
C PHE A 131 -17.11 1.89 10.99
N ALA A 132 -16.50 2.94 11.53
CA ALA A 132 -16.41 3.25 12.96
C ALA A 132 -16.47 4.76 13.19
N ALA A 133 -16.74 5.17 14.42
CA ALA A 133 -16.68 6.58 14.82
C ALA A 133 -15.23 7.12 14.72
N PRO A 134 -15.05 8.42 14.44
CA PRO A 134 -13.72 9.03 14.37
C PRO A 134 -12.94 8.81 15.68
N PRO A 135 -11.74 8.21 15.66
CA PRO A 135 -10.94 7.90 16.85
C PRO A 135 -10.19 9.13 17.39
N VAL A 136 -10.89 10.26 17.54
CA VAL A 136 -10.34 11.55 17.96
C VAL A 136 -10.58 11.85 19.45
N GLY A 137 -9.77 12.74 20.03
CA GLY A 137 -9.94 13.18 21.42
C GLY A 137 -9.90 12.01 22.40
N GLU A 138 -10.98 11.82 23.17
CA GLU A 138 -11.07 10.71 24.13
C GLU A 138 -11.10 9.32 23.49
N LEU A 139 -11.45 9.22 22.19
CA LEU A 139 -11.41 7.97 21.43
C LEU A 139 -10.01 7.65 20.87
N ARG A 140 -9.05 8.58 20.97
CA ARG A 140 -7.66 8.30 20.63
C ARG A 140 -7.14 7.18 21.54
N TRP A 141 -6.60 6.15 20.88
CA TRP A 141 -6.19 4.87 21.45
C TRP A 141 -7.27 4.10 22.21
N ARG A 142 -8.52 4.16 21.73
CA ARG A 142 -9.58 3.22 22.12
C ARG A 142 -9.93 2.28 20.98
N SER A 143 -10.52 1.15 21.30
CA SER A 143 -11.18 0.27 20.35
C SER A 143 -12.18 1.04 19.48
N PRO A 144 -12.32 0.70 18.19
CA PRO A 144 -13.21 1.39 17.26
C PRO A 144 -14.66 1.36 17.78
N GLN A 145 -15.26 2.54 17.91
CA GLN A 145 -16.63 2.68 18.39
C GLN A 145 -17.64 2.64 17.23
N PRO A 146 -18.91 2.23 17.47
CA PRO A 146 -19.93 2.23 16.45
C PRO A 146 -20.15 3.62 15.83
N VAL A 147 -20.43 3.66 14.53
CA VAL A 147 -20.80 4.90 13.84
C VAL A 147 -22.14 5.41 14.36
N THR A 148 -22.24 6.72 14.60
CA THR A 148 -23.53 7.38 14.86
C THR A 148 -24.40 7.34 13.59
N PRO A 149 -25.59 6.72 13.62
CA PRO A 149 -26.48 6.72 12.46
C PRO A 149 -26.87 8.14 12.03
N TRP A 150 -27.12 8.34 10.75
CA TRP A 150 -27.52 9.63 10.19
C TRP A 150 -28.90 9.56 9.50
N HIS A 151 -29.56 10.70 9.44
CA HIS A 151 -30.78 10.89 8.65
C HIS A 151 -30.44 11.43 7.26
N GLY A 152 -31.28 11.10 6.27
CA GLY A 152 -31.07 11.50 4.89
C GLY A 152 -30.03 10.65 4.16
N VAL A 153 -29.45 11.22 3.11
CA VAL A 153 -28.49 10.54 2.22
C VAL A 153 -27.13 11.20 2.35
N ARG A 154 -26.12 10.46 2.83
CA ARG A 154 -24.73 10.91 2.92
C ARG A 154 -24.07 10.80 1.55
N ASP A 155 -23.27 11.80 1.19
CA ASP A 155 -22.49 11.75 -0.04
C ASP A 155 -21.28 10.83 0.13
N ALA A 156 -21.13 9.88 -0.79
CA ALA A 156 -20.09 8.85 -0.81
C ALA A 156 -19.42 8.82 -2.19
N THR A 157 -19.20 9.99 -2.79
CA THR A 157 -18.58 10.16 -4.11
C THR A 157 -17.10 10.54 -4.06
N ALA A 158 -16.52 10.63 -2.86
CA ALA A 158 -15.11 10.97 -2.65
C ALA A 158 -14.52 10.09 -1.55
N ALA A 159 -13.22 9.81 -1.64
CA ALA A 159 -12.50 9.07 -0.61
C ALA A 159 -12.57 9.81 0.74
N GLY A 160 -12.64 9.03 1.82
CA GLY A 160 -12.41 9.56 3.16
C GLY A 160 -10.94 9.84 3.39
N ASP A 161 -10.62 10.56 4.46
CA ASP A 161 -9.24 10.90 4.77
C ASP A 161 -8.39 9.65 5.04
N ARG A 162 -7.15 9.70 4.58
CA ARG A 162 -6.11 8.73 4.96
C ARG A 162 -5.72 8.96 6.42
N CYS A 163 -5.42 7.88 7.14
CA CYS A 163 -4.98 7.97 8.53
C CYS A 163 -3.67 8.75 8.69
N ALA A 164 -3.49 9.36 9.86
CA ALA A 164 -2.29 10.11 10.21
C ALA A 164 -1.01 9.32 9.89
N GLN A 165 -0.18 9.86 9.00
CA GLN A 165 1.02 9.21 8.47
C GLN A 165 1.95 10.25 7.82
N SER A 166 3.25 9.94 7.75
CA SER A 166 4.21 10.76 7.01
C SER A 166 4.10 10.53 5.50
N THR A 167 4.75 11.38 4.70
CA THR A 167 4.92 11.11 3.26
C THR A 167 5.69 9.80 3.09
N ASP A 168 5.22 8.92 2.21
CA ASP A 168 5.88 7.64 1.96
C ASP A 168 6.94 7.73 0.84
N PHE A 169 7.64 6.62 0.60
CA PHE A 169 8.67 6.52 -0.43
C PHE A 169 8.12 6.57 -1.87
N ALA A 170 6.84 6.28 -2.10
CA ALA A 170 6.18 6.42 -3.40
C ALA A 170 5.70 7.85 -3.68
N GLY A 171 5.85 8.76 -2.72
CA GLY A 171 5.36 10.14 -2.83
C GLY A 171 3.90 10.31 -2.41
N LEU A 172 3.30 9.32 -1.74
CA LEU A 172 2.00 9.45 -1.12
C LEU A 172 2.04 10.58 -0.09
N PRO A 173 1.23 11.66 -0.21
CA PRO A 173 1.37 12.83 0.65
C PRO A 173 1.07 12.54 2.13
N ARG A 174 1.79 13.20 3.04
CA ARG A 174 1.49 13.22 4.49
C ARG A 174 0.00 13.47 4.78
N SER A 175 -0.54 12.78 5.79
CA SER A 175 -1.85 13.07 6.38
C SER A 175 -1.70 13.28 7.89
N GLU A 176 -2.49 14.20 8.46
CA GLU A 176 -2.60 14.39 9.91
C GLU A 176 -4.04 14.12 10.41
N SER A 177 -4.87 13.51 9.57
CA SER A 177 -6.26 13.20 9.97
C SER A 177 -6.32 11.94 10.82
N GLU A 178 -6.88 12.08 12.02
CA GLU A 178 -7.27 10.94 12.86
C GLU A 178 -8.69 10.44 12.52
N ASP A 179 -9.54 11.28 11.94
CA ASP A 179 -10.83 10.87 11.39
C ASP A 179 -10.60 10.13 10.06
N CYS A 180 -10.23 8.85 10.14
CA CYS A 180 -9.79 8.09 8.99
C CYS A 180 -10.41 6.69 8.85
N LEU A 181 -11.33 6.30 9.74
CA LEU A 181 -11.94 4.95 9.76
C LEU A 181 -13.03 4.79 8.69
N TYR A 182 -12.58 4.87 7.45
CA TYR A 182 -13.37 4.82 6.23
C TYR A 182 -13.02 3.60 5.38
N LEU A 183 -14.00 3.13 4.61
CA LEU A 183 -13.80 2.14 3.57
C LEU A 183 -14.48 2.57 2.26
N ASN A 184 -14.07 1.96 1.16
CA ASN A 184 -14.67 2.15 -0.15
C ASN A 184 -15.23 0.82 -0.66
N VAL A 185 -16.34 0.86 -1.41
CA VAL A 185 -16.96 -0.32 -2.03
C VAL A 185 -17.08 -0.10 -3.52
N THR A 186 -16.42 -0.96 -4.30
CA THR A 186 -16.52 -1.00 -5.77
C THR A 186 -17.22 -2.29 -6.16
N ALA A 187 -18.30 -2.17 -6.94
CA ALA A 187 -19.11 -3.30 -7.34
C ALA A 187 -19.43 -3.23 -8.85
N PRO A 188 -19.36 -4.35 -9.60
CA PRO A 188 -19.79 -4.35 -10.99
C PRO A 188 -21.29 -4.03 -11.06
N ARG A 189 -21.75 -3.46 -12.18
CA ARG A 189 -23.18 -3.14 -12.37
C ARG A 189 -24.07 -4.37 -12.35
N SER A 190 -23.52 -5.55 -12.64
CA SER A 190 -24.19 -6.85 -12.52
C SER A 190 -24.54 -7.22 -11.07
N ALA A 191 -23.81 -6.67 -10.08
CA ALA A 191 -24.04 -6.92 -8.66
C ALA A 191 -25.32 -6.25 -8.19
N SER A 192 -26.22 -7.01 -7.60
CA SER A 192 -27.49 -6.53 -7.05
C SER A 192 -27.99 -7.45 -5.94
N GLY A 193 -29.01 -7.04 -5.18
CA GLY A 193 -29.57 -7.88 -4.11
C GLY A 193 -30.10 -9.25 -4.56
N ARG A 194 -30.36 -9.46 -5.86
CA ARG A 194 -30.74 -10.77 -6.44
C ARG A 194 -29.56 -11.56 -7.01
N HIS A 195 -28.44 -10.89 -7.26
CA HIS A 195 -27.25 -11.46 -7.88
C HIS A 195 -26.03 -11.01 -7.06
N LEU A 196 -25.92 -11.56 -5.85
CA LEU A 196 -24.81 -11.27 -4.96
C LEU A 196 -23.52 -11.85 -5.54
N LYS A 197 -22.44 -11.07 -5.46
CA LYS A 197 -21.10 -11.41 -5.93
C LYS A 197 -20.17 -11.73 -4.76
N PRO A 198 -19.14 -12.57 -4.93
CA PRO A 198 -18.16 -12.74 -3.86
C PRO A 198 -17.45 -11.42 -3.56
N VAL A 199 -16.93 -11.29 -2.34
CA VAL A 199 -16.37 -10.05 -1.80
C VAL A 199 -14.90 -10.26 -1.49
N MET A 200 -14.04 -9.38 -2.00
CA MET A 200 -12.64 -9.27 -1.57
C MET A 200 -12.48 -8.03 -0.69
N VAL A 201 -12.01 -8.20 0.54
CA VAL A 201 -11.63 -7.11 1.45
C VAL A 201 -10.12 -6.94 1.37
N TRP A 202 -9.68 -5.75 0.97
CA TRP A 202 -8.28 -5.40 0.75
C TRP A 202 -7.71 -4.61 1.93
N LEU A 203 -6.66 -5.15 2.54
CA LEU A 203 -5.82 -4.49 3.53
C LEU A 203 -4.52 -4.03 2.86
N HIS A 204 -4.33 -2.71 2.79
CA HIS A 204 -3.13 -2.15 2.16
C HIS A 204 -1.85 -2.45 2.95
N GLY A 205 -0.71 -2.45 2.26
CA GLY A 205 0.63 -2.51 2.84
C GLY A 205 1.09 -1.18 3.45
N GLY A 206 2.42 -0.91 3.40
CA GLY A 206 3.02 0.33 3.91
C GLY A 206 3.64 0.21 5.32
N GLY A 207 4.10 -0.98 5.68
CA GLY A 207 4.81 -1.22 6.95
C GLY A 207 4.01 -0.87 8.20
N LEU A 208 2.67 -0.83 8.11
CA LEU A 208 1.76 -0.34 9.16
C LEU A 208 2.02 1.12 9.59
N THR A 209 2.78 1.90 8.81
CA THR A 209 3.06 3.33 9.05
C THR A 209 2.44 4.26 8.00
N THR A 210 2.26 3.79 6.77
CA THR A 210 1.71 4.56 5.64
C THR A 210 0.72 3.71 4.83
N GLY A 211 0.05 4.35 3.86
CA GLY A 211 -0.89 3.73 2.93
C GLY A 211 -2.33 4.23 3.08
N GLY A 212 -3.21 3.71 2.26
CA GLY A 212 -4.64 4.04 2.28
C GLY A 212 -5.43 3.22 1.27
N GLY A 213 -6.71 2.97 1.57
CA GLY A 213 -7.61 2.25 0.68
C GLY A 213 -7.94 3.01 -0.62
N ASP A 214 -7.72 4.32 -0.65
CA ASP A 214 -7.88 5.17 -1.84
C ASP A 214 -6.77 4.95 -2.89
N VAL A 215 -5.61 4.44 -2.49
CA VAL A 215 -4.46 4.19 -3.38
C VAL A 215 -4.75 3.10 -4.40
N TYR A 216 -5.65 2.18 -4.08
CA TYR A 216 -5.88 0.94 -4.82
C TYR A 216 -7.24 1.00 -5.53
N ASN A 217 -7.29 1.51 -6.77
CA ASN A 217 -8.53 1.46 -7.54
C ASN A 217 -8.79 0.02 -8.02
N PRO A 218 -9.88 -0.64 -7.56
CA PRO A 218 -10.13 -2.03 -7.87
C PRO A 218 -11.12 -2.21 -9.04
N SER A 219 -11.32 -1.19 -9.88
CA SER A 219 -12.32 -1.23 -10.95
C SER A 219 -12.15 -2.44 -11.89
N ARG A 220 -10.91 -2.75 -12.30
CA ARG A 220 -10.59 -3.93 -13.12
C ARG A 220 -10.93 -5.24 -12.41
N LEU A 221 -10.57 -5.37 -11.13
CA LEU A 221 -10.94 -6.52 -10.29
C LEU A 221 -12.46 -6.67 -10.19
N ALA A 222 -13.18 -5.57 -9.97
CA ALA A 222 -14.63 -5.60 -9.81
C ALA A 222 -15.35 -5.98 -11.11
N VAL A 223 -14.94 -5.40 -12.23
CA VAL A 223 -15.58 -5.60 -13.55
C VAL A 223 -15.17 -6.92 -14.17
N ARG A 224 -13.86 -7.14 -14.37
CA ARG A 224 -13.36 -8.35 -15.03
C ARG A 224 -13.49 -9.58 -14.13
N GLY A 225 -13.24 -9.41 -12.83
CA GLY A 225 -13.35 -10.48 -11.86
C GLY A 225 -14.78 -10.75 -11.37
N ASP A 226 -15.77 -9.94 -11.78
CA ASP A 226 -17.18 -10.04 -11.39
C ASP A 226 -17.37 -10.22 -9.87
N MET A 227 -16.70 -9.36 -9.10
CA MET A 227 -16.68 -9.40 -7.63
C MET A 227 -16.85 -8.02 -7.01
N VAL A 228 -17.29 -7.95 -5.76
CA VAL A 228 -17.26 -6.71 -4.98
C VAL A 228 -15.89 -6.59 -4.32
N VAL A 229 -15.25 -5.42 -4.41
CA VAL A 229 -13.99 -5.15 -3.73
C VAL A 229 -14.19 -4.04 -2.71
N VAL A 230 -13.72 -4.27 -1.49
CA VAL A 230 -13.77 -3.32 -0.38
C VAL A 230 -12.35 -2.93 0.00
N THR A 231 -11.97 -1.67 -0.16
CA THR A 231 -10.66 -1.17 0.31
C THR A 231 -10.84 -0.42 1.62
N VAL A 232 -9.92 -0.63 2.56
CA VAL A 232 -10.11 -0.23 3.97
C VAL A 232 -8.95 0.63 4.45
N ASN A 233 -9.26 1.74 5.12
CA ASN A 233 -8.30 2.44 5.98
C ASN A 233 -8.33 1.85 7.40
N TYR A 234 -7.18 1.80 8.07
CA TYR A 234 -7.05 1.42 9.48
C TYR A 234 -5.96 2.28 10.14
N ARG A 235 -6.01 2.50 11.46
CA ARG A 235 -5.01 3.34 12.13
C ARG A 235 -3.60 2.76 11.97
N LEU A 236 -2.63 3.66 11.79
CA LEU A 236 -1.23 3.35 11.48
C LEU A 236 -0.30 3.88 12.58
N GLY A 237 0.94 3.39 12.59
CA GLY A 237 2.02 3.90 13.43
C GLY A 237 1.64 3.99 14.90
N VAL A 238 1.99 5.13 15.51
CA VAL A 238 1.65 5.44 16.90
C VAL A 238 0.13 5.53 17.16
N PHE A 239 -0.72 5.67 16.15
CA PHE A 239 -2.17 5.74 16.35
C PHE A 239 -2.84 4.36 16.37
N GLY A 240 -2.27 3.38 15.65
CA GLY A 240 -2.80 2.01 15.58
C GLY A 240 -2.07 0.99 16.47
N PHE A 241 -0.81 1.25 16.80
CA PHE A 241 0.08 0.25 17.42
C PHE A 241 0.85 0.82 18.62
N PHE A 242 0.23 1.72 19.38
CA PHE A 242 0.80 2.30 20.61
C PHE A 242 0.31 1.57 21.86
N GLY A 243 1.12 1.60 22.91
CA GLY A 243 0.78 1.06 24.23
C GLY A 243 1.19 1.99 25.35
N HIS A 244 0.42 2.02 26.43
CA HIS A 244 0.74 2.75 27.65
C HIS A 244 -0.07 2.13 28.80
N PRO A 245 0.38 2.21 30.07
CA PRO A 245 -0.46 1.80 31.20
C PRO A 245 -1.86 2.44 31.13
N GLY A 246 -2.89 1.62 31.32
CA GLY A 246 -4.30 2.03 31.22
C GLY A 246 -4.96 1.86 29.84
N LEU A 247 -4.25 1.31 28.85
CA LEU A 247 -4.81 0.88 27.56
C LEU A 247 -4.96 -0.65 27.51
N GLU A 248 -6.16 -1.14 27.21
CA GLU A 248 -6.51 -2.56 27.25
C GLU A 248 -5.84 -3.37 26.12
N ASP A 249 -5.98 -2.93 24.87
CA ASP A 249 -5.43 -3.60 23.67
C ASP A 249 -4.24 -2.83 23.08
N ALA A 250 -3.32 -2.43 23.97
CA ALA A 250 -2.09 -1.73 23.60
C ALA A 250 -1.32 -2.47 22.48
N GLY A 251 -1.06 -1.78 21.38
CA GLY A 251 -0.37 -2.32 20.22
C GLY A 251 -1.22 -3.18 19.26
N ALA A 252 -2.54 -3.25 19.43
CA ALA A 252 -3.43 -4.05 18.57
C ALA A 252 -4.61 -3.28 17.93
N LEU A 253 -4.74 -1.96 18.18
CA LEU A 253 -5.88 -1.17 17.73
C LEU A 253 -6.04 -1.10 16.21
N GLY A 254 -4.95 -1.08 15.45
CA GLY A 254 -4.99 -1.14 13.99
C GLY A 254 -5.62 -2.45 13.47
N LEU A 255 -5.38 -3.57 14.17
CA LEU A 255 -6.03 -4.86 13.86
C LEU A 255 -7.52 -4.85 14.23
N GLU A 256 -7.91 -4.15 15.30
CA GLU A 256 -9.32 -3.98 15.66
C GLU A 256 -10.08 -3.14 14.63
N ASP A 257 -9.45 -2.12 14.07
CA ASP A 257 -10.04 -1.31 13.00
C ASP A 257 -10.35 -2.17 11.78
N GLN A 258 -9.42 -3.04 11.38
CA GLN A 258 -9.62 -4.00 10.30
C GLN A 258 -10.78 -4.97 10.63
N GLN A 259 -10.88 -5.44 11.87
CA GLN A 259 -12.01 -6.27 12.31
C GLN A 259 -13.33 -5.51 12.30
N ALA A 260 -13.35 -4.23 12.69
CA ALA A 260 -14.54 -3.39 12.62
C ALA A 260 -14.99 -3.18 11.18
N ALA A 261 -14.06 -2.96 10.24
CA ALA A 261 -14.35 -2.90 8.81
C ALA A 261 -14.91 -4.23 8.28
N MET A 262 -14.33 -5.37 8.64
CA MET A 262 -14.88 -6.68 8.25
C MET A 262 -16.26 -6.94 8.87
N ARG A 263 -16.51 -6.53 10.13
CA ARG A 263 -17.86 -6.58 10.73
C ARG A 263 -18.84 -5.67 10.00
N TRP A 264 -18.40 -4.51 9.52
CA TRP A 264 -19.22 -3.66 8.66
C TRP A 264 -19.56 -4.36 7.35
N VAL A 265 -18.59 -5.03 6.71
CA VAL A 265 -18.81 -5.82 5.48
C VAL A 265 -19.88 -6.87 5.71
N GLN A 266 -19.77 -7.64 6.81
CA GLN A 266 -20.76 -8.66 7.18
C GLN A 266 -22.18 -8.10 7.30
N ARG A 267 -22.35 -6.89 7.84
CA ARG A 267 -23.66 -6.26 8.03
C ARG A 267 -24.21 -5.55 6.79
N ASN A 268 -23.33 -5.01 5.94
CA ASN A 268 -23.73 -3.99 4.96
C ASN A 268 -23.47 -4.37 3.50
N VAL A 269 -22.53 -5.26 3.19
CA VAL A 269 -22.05 -5.46 1.81
C VAL A 269 -23.13 -5.97 0.85
N ALA A 270 -24.16 -6.64 1.36
CA ALA A 270 -25.33 -7.08 0.58
C ALA A 270 -26.09 -5.93 -0.07
N ALA A 271 -26.15 -4.75 0.57
CA ALA A 271 -26.76 -3.55 -0.01
C ALA A 271 -26.02 -3.04 -1.25
N PHE A 272 -24.75 -3.43 -1.39
CA PHE A 272 -23.89 -3.10 -2.53
C PHE A 272 -23.83 -4.23 -3.56
N GLY A 273 -24.49 -5.36 -3.29
CA GLY A 273 -24.51 -6.55 -4.16
C GLY A 273 -23.40 -7.57 -3.86
N GLY A 274 -22.75 -7.51 -2.69
CA GLY A 274 -21.79 -8.53 -2.25
C GLY A 274 -22.45 -9.62 -1.37
N ASP A 275 -21.96 -10.86 -1.42
CA ASP A 275 -22.39 -11.95 -0.54
C ASP A 275 -21.55 -11.95 0.75
N PRO A 276 -22.10 -11.59 1.92
CA PRO A 276 -21.35 -11.57 3.19
C PRO A 276 -20.86 -12.97 3.62
N ARG A 277 -21.35 -14.04 3.00
CA ARG A 277 -20.92 -15.43 3.26
C ARG A 277 -19.79 -15.90 2.32
N LYS A 278 -19.32 -15.02 1.42
CA LYS A 278 -18.22 -15.28 0.49
C LYS A 278 -17.23 -14.12 0.54
N VAL A 279 -16.63 -13.93 1.70
CA VAL A 279 -15.65 -12.88 1.96
C VAL A 279 -14.25 -13.48 1.95
N THR A 280 -13.40 -12.96 1.08
CA THR A 280 -11.96 -13.23 1.03
C THR A 280 -11.24 -12.05 1.65
N LEU A 281 -10.37 -12.28 2.64
CA LEU A 281 -9.48 -11.26 3.16
C LEU A 281 -8.16 -11.30 2.39
N ALA A 282 -7.74 -10.18 1.82
CA ALA A 282 -6.53 -10.07 1.01
C ALA A 282 -5.69 -8.90 1.49
N GLY A 283 -4.37 -9.05 1.39
CA GLY A 283 -3.44 -7.95 1.63
C GLY A 283 -2.12 -8.16 0.91
N GLU A 284 -1.28 -7.14 0.97
CA GLU A 284 0.11 -7.17 0.54
C GLU A 284 1.02 -6.59 1.64
N SER A 285 2.25 -7.12 1.76
CA SER A 285 3.23 -6.66 2.75
C SER A 285 2.67 -6.63 4.18
N ALA A 286 2.71 -5.47 4.86
CA ALA A 286 2.05 -5.23 6.15
C ALA A 286 0.55 -5.57 6.18
N GLY A 287 -0.15 -5.44 5.06
CA GLY A 287 -1.53 -5.89 4.89
C GLY A 287 -1.65 -7.41 4.91
N SER A 288 -0.73 -8.13 4.26
CA SER A 288 -0.62 -9.60 4.36
C SER A 288 -0.26 -10.06 5.76
N HIS A 289 0.63 -9.35 6.43
CA HIS A 289 0.95 -9.62 7.83
C HIS A 289 -0.26 -9.38 8.74
N SER A 290 -1.09 -8.39 8.42
CA SER A 290 -2.39 -8.23 9.05
C SER A 290 -3.32 -9.43 8.79
N VAL A 291 -3.39 -9.95 7.55
CA VAL A 291 -4.11 -11.21 7.24
C VAL A 291 -3.62 -12.36 8.12
N CYS A 292 -2.30 -12.53 8.26
CA CYS A 292 -1.72 -13.54 9.15
C CYS A 292 -2.21 -13.38 10.60
N SER A 293 -2.24 -12.14 11.10
CA SER A 293 -2.76 -11.84 12.44
C SER A 293 -4.26 -12.18 12.56
N GLN A 294 -5.06 -11.87 11.53
CA GLN A 294 -6.49 -12.19 11.54
C GLN A 294 -6.75 -13.71 11.47
N LEU A 295 -5.88 -14.51 10.83
CA LEU A 295 -6.01 -15.98 10.77
C LEU A 295 -5.89 -16.66 12.14
N VAL A 296 -5.13 -16.07 13.06
CA VAL A 296 -4.95 -16.57 14.43
C VAL A 296 -5.81 -15.84 15.47
N SER A 297 -6.51 -14.78 15.07
CA SER A 297 -7.32 -13.95 15.98
C SER A 297 -8.70 -14.56 16.22
N PRO A 298 -9.08 -14.93 17.46
CA PRO A 298 -10.41 -15.47 17.73
C PRO A 298 -11.56 -14.51 17.38
N PRO A 299 -11.49 -13.19 17.66
CA PRO A 299 -12.53 -12.24 17.25
C PRO A 299 -12.80 -12.17 15.74
N ALA A 300 -11.86 -12.61 14.90
CA ALA A 300 -11.96 -12.57 13.44
C ALA A 300 -12.50 -13.86 12.80
N ALA A 301 -12.69 -14.93 13.58
CA ALA A 301 -12.90 -16.30 13.08
C ALA A 301 -14.10 -16.55 12.16
N SER A 302 -15.06 -15.63 12.13
CA SER A 302 -16.27 -15.73 11.30
C SER A 302 -16.39 -14.62 10.26
N LEU A 303 -15.38 -13.76 10.13
CA LEU A 303 -15.48 -12.55 9.31
C LEU A 303 -15.10 -12.76 7.85
N PHE A 304 -14.35 -13.82 7.54
CA PHE A 304 -13.89 -14.19 6.20
C PHE A 304 -13.77 -15.72 6.08
N GLN A 305 -13.71 -16.22 4.84
CA GLN A 305 -13.76 -17.66 4.53
C GLN A 305 -12.59 -18.12 3.65
N GLN A 306 -11.76 -17.19 3.17
CA GLN A 306 -10.60 -17.41 2.33
C GLN A 306 -9.59 -16.29 2.60
N ALA A 307 -8.31 -16.57 2.41
CA ALA A 307 -7.26 -15.58 2.62
C ALA A 307 -6.26 -15.53 1.47
N ILE A 308 -5.79 -14.31 1.16
CA ILE A 308 -4.73 -14.03 0.19
C ILE A 308 -3.62 -13.26 0.90
N THR A 309 -2.40 -13.79 0.85
CA THR A 309 -1.19 -13.11 1.38
C THR A 309 -0.18 -12.93 0.27
N GLN A 310 0.05 -11.67 -0.11
CA GLN A 310 1.06 -11.27 -1.09
C GLN A 310 2.28 -10.68 -0.36
N SER A 311 3.46 -11.23 -0.61
CA SER A 311 4.75 -10.72 -0.13
C SER A 311 4.88 -10.60 1.40
N ALA A 312 4.25 -11.51 2.16
CA ALA A 312 4.55 -11.73 3.57
C ALA A 312 4.35 -13.20 3.94
N PHE A 313 5.05 -13.63 4.99
CA PHE A 313 4.92 -14.95 5.60
C PHE A 313 4.33 -14.80 7.00
N CYS A 314 3.55 -15.81 7.41
CA CYS A 314 2.94 -15.81 8.73
C CYS A 314 3.86 -16.45 9.78
N SER A 315 4.94 -17.12 9.38
CA SER A 315 5.84 -17.80 10.30
C SER A 315 7.30 -17.73 9.85
N HIS A 316 8.19 -17.47 10.80
CA HIS A 316 9.65 -17.61 10.66
C HIS A 316 10.14 -19.02 11.02
N GLY A 317 9.25 -20.03 11.05
CA GLY A 317 9.59 -21.39 11.48
C GLY A 317 10.76 -22.03 10.74
N ALA A 318 11.06 -21.57 9.52
CA ALA A 318 12.24 -21.97 8.76
C ALA A 318 13.56 -21.68 9.50
N PHE A 319 13.65 -20.52 10.16
CA PHE A 319 14.85 -20.08 10.88
C PHE A 319 14.95 -20.68 12.28
N ALA A 320 13.81 -20.94 12.95
CA ALA A 320 13.80 -21.43 14.33
C ALA A 320 14.51 -22.79 14.53
N ALA A 321 14.61 -23.59 13.47
CA ALA A 321 15.26 -24.91 13.47
C ALA A 321 16.52 -24.96 12.60
N SER A 322 17.11 -23.80 12.27
CA SER A 322 18.25 -23.67 11.35
C SER A 322 19.44 -22.96 12.01
N ALA A 323 20.65 -23.22 11.51
CA ALA A 323 21.82 -22.41 11.82
C ALA A 323 21.77 -20.99 11.21
N LEU A 324 20.91 -20.78 10.21
CA LEU A 324 20.73 -19.49 9.55
C LEU A 324 19.81 -18.55 10.35
N ARG A 325 20.02 -17.25 10.17
CA ARG A 325 19.14 -16.18 10.64
C ARG A 325 18.70 -15.31 9.48
N PRO A 326 17.51 -14.68 9.54
CA PRO A 326 17.11 -13.73 8.53
C PRO A 326 18.08 -12.54 8.51
N VAL A 327 18.29 -11.97 7.32
CA VAL A 327 19.07 -10.73 7.18
C VAL A 327 18.30 -9.57 7.81
N ILE A 328 16.99 -9.51 7.59
CA ILE A 328 16.07 -8.56 8.22
C ILE A 328 15.45 -9.23 9.44
N ASP A 329 16.15 -9.19 10.58
CA ASP A 329 15.73 -9.79 11.84
C ASP A 329 14.79 -8.86 12.63
N ILE A 330 13.56 -8.69 12.13
CA ILE A 330 12.49 -7.94 12.79
C ILE A 330 11.38 -8.92 13.21
N PRO A 331 10.94 -8.92 14.48
CA PRO A 331 9.87 -9.80 14.93
C PRO A 331 8.54 -9.44 14.25
N LEU A 332 7.77 -10.47 13.86
CA LEU A 332 6.42 -10.29 13.32
C LEU A 332 5.42 -9.83 14.40
N TRP A 333 5.58 -10.30 15.64
CA TRP A 333 4.75 -9.89 16.76
C TRP A 333 5.61 -9.64 17.99
N VAL A 334 5.14 -8.74 18.86
CA VAL A 334 5.79 -8.44 20.15
C VAL A 334 4.77 -8.57 21.28
N PRO A 335 5.18 -8.88 22.52
CA PRO A 335 4.26 -8.90 23.64
C PRO A 335 3.75 -7.48 23.92
N GLN A 336 2.49 -7.36 24.35
CA GLN A 336 1.87 -6.09 24.75
C GLN A 336 2.73 -5.26 25.72
N ALA A 337 3.45 -5.92 26.64
CA ALA A 337 4.35 -5.27 27.58
C ALA A 337 5.46 -4.45 26.90
N TRP A 338 5.93 -4.86 25.72
CA TRP A 338 6.91 -4.12 24.93
C TRP A 338 6.36 -2.77 24.50
N HIS A 339 5.12 -2.73 24.00
CA HIS A 339 4.44 -1.49 23.62
C HIS A 339 4.17 -0.58 24.80
N ILE A 340 3.77 -1.14 25.95
CA ILE A 340 3.59 -0.38 27.19
C ILE A 340 4.88 0.31 27.60
N ALA A 341 6.02 -0.41 27.61
CA ALA A 341 7.32 0.15 27.95
C ALA A 341 7.80 1.20 26.94
N HIS A 342 7.61 0.93 25.64
CA HIS A 342 7.96 1.88 24.59
C HIS A 342 7.12 3.16 24.67
N GLY A 343 5.82 3.04 24.90
CA GLY A 343 4.97 4.23 24.98
C GLY A 343 5.16 5.06 26.24
N GLN A 344 5.65 4.49 27.35
CA GLN A 344 6.16 5.30 28.47
C GLN A 344 7.37 6.16 28.06
N THR A 345 8.26 5.63 27.22
CA THR A 345 9.39 6.39 26.67
C THR A 345 8.91 7.51 25.76
N ILE A 346 7.95 7.22 24.88
CA ILE A 346 7.30 8.25 24.05
C ILE A 346 6.65 9.31 24.93
N ALA A 347 5.87 8.90 25.94
CA ALA A 347 5.21 9.80 26.87
C ALA A 347 6.19 10.76 27.54
N ALA A 348 7.33 10.25 28.01
CA ALA A 348 8.39 11.10 28.57
C ALA A 348 8.95 12.09 27.54
N ARG A 349 9.25 11.65 26.31
CA ARG A 349 9.81 12.50 25.24
C ARG A 349 8.89 13.65 24.84
N VAL A 350 7.58 13.42 24.86
CA VAL A 350 6.59 14.46 24.54
C VAL A 350 6.12 15.25 25.77
N GLY A 351 6.76 15.07 26.93
CA GLY A 351 6.43 15.83 28.15
C GLY A 351 5.15 15.38 28.87
N CYS A 352 4.78 14.11 28.73
CA CYS A 352 3.65 13.44 29.40
C CYS A 352 4.13 12.32 30.34
N ALA A 353 5.22 12.54 31.09
CA ALA A 353 5.87 11.50 31.89
C ALA A 353 5.11 11.09 33.16
N ASP A 354 4.20 11.94 33.68
CA ASP A 354 3.47 11.68 34.93
C ASP A 354 2.44 10.55 34.74
N PRO A 355 2.61 9.37 35.38
CA PRO A 355 1.72 8.23 35.18
C PRO A 355 0.25 8.51 35.50
N ALA A 356 -0.04 9.46 36.41
CA ALA A 356 -1.40 9.80 36.80
C ALA A 356 -2.16 10.59 35.71
N THR A 357 -1.44 11.37 34.89
CA THR A 357 -2.02 12.27 33.89
C THR A 357 -1.56 11.98 32.46
N ALA A 358 -0.66 11.01 32.26
CA ALA A 358 0.02 10.72 31.00
C ALA A 358 -0.96 10.49 29.84
N LEU A 359 -1.99 9.65 30.02
CA LEU A 359 -2.95 9.35 28.95
C LEU A 359 -3.73 10.59 28.51
N GLU A 360 -4.20 11.39 29.47
CA GLU A 360 -4.91 12.63 29.17
C GLU A 360 -3.99 13.65 28.47
N CYS A 361 -2.75 13.79 28.95
CA CYS A 361 -1.72 14.62 28.33
C CYS A 361 -1.42 14.17 26.88
N LEU A 362 -1.23 12.88 26.67
CA LEU A 362 -0.93 12.26 25.37
C LEU A 362 -2.09 12.44 24.38
N ARG A 363 -3.35 12.28 24.83
CA ARG A 363 -4.54 12.50 23.99
C ARG A 363 -4.69 13.95 23.55
N ARG A 364 -4.16 14.90 24.32
CA ARG A 364 -4.14 16.33 23.97
C ARG A 364 -2.98 16.72 23.06
N LYS A 365 -2.02 15.82 22.79
CA LYS A 365 -0.88 16.15 21.92
C LYS A 365 -1.33 16.37 20.46
N PRO A 366 -0.75 17.35 19.77
CA PRO A 366 -0.91 17.48 18.32
C PRO A 366 -0.54 16.17 17.61
N VAL A 367 -1.24 15.87 16.51
CA VAL A 367 -0.97 14.68 15.70
C VAL A 367 0.46 14.69 15.17
N ALA A 368 0.96 15.85 14.73
CA ALA A 368 2.31 16.01 14.22
C ALA A 368 3.40 15.62 15.23
N ASP A 369 3.23 15.97 16.52
CA ASP A 369 4.20 15.66 17.59
C ASP A 369 4.29 14.15 17.84
N LEU A 370 3.16 13.46 17.77
CA LEU A 370 3.09 12.00 17.92
C LEU A 370 3.62 11.28 16.68
N LEU A 371 3.28 11.76 15.48
CA LEU A 371 3.81 11.23 14.22
C LEU A 371 5.35 11.28 14.17
N ALA A 372 5.96 12.29 14.79
CA ALA A 372 7.41 12.42 14.87
C ALA A 372 8.09 11.36 15.75
N GLN A 373 7.35 10.59 16.56
CA GLN A 373 7.94 9.60 17.48
C GLN A 373 8.25 8.25 16.84
N GLN A 374 7.72 7.99 15.63
CA GLN A 374 7.99 6.82 14.77
C GLN A 374 8.28 5.49 15.53
N PRO A 375 7.32 4.93 16.27
CA PRO A 375 7.48 3.58 16.83
C PRO A 375 7.54 2.54 15.70
N LEU A 376 8.20 1.40 15.95
CA LEU A 376 8.04 0.21 15.10
C LEU A 376 6.61 -0.32 15.28
N PRO A 377 5.74 -0.25 14.26
CA PRO A 377 4.32 -0.60 14.41
C PRO A 377 4.10 -2.11 14.29
N ILE A 378 4.68 -2.88 15.20
CA ILE A 378 4.59 -4.34 15.20
C ILE A 378 3.34 -4.75 16.00
N PRO A 379 2.42 -5.59 15.49
CA PRO A 379 1.23 -5.96 16.23
C PRO A 379 1.53 -6.69 17.54
N ALA A 380 0.75 -6.38 18.59
CA ALA A 380 0.93 -6.94 19.91
C ALA A 380 0.17 -8.24 20.15
N PHE A 381 0.81 -9.21 20.79
CA PHE A 381 0.14 -10.37 21.41
C PHE A 381 0.02 -10.21 22.94
N GLY A 382 -0.81 -11.06 23.56
CA GLY A 382 -1.26 -10.89 24.94
C GLY A 382 -2.47 -9.95 25.06
N THR A 383 -3.11 -9.64 23.94
CA THR A 383 -4.28 -8.74 23.82
C THR A 383 -5.55 -9.55 23.60
N ALA A 384 -6.73 -8.91 23.64
CA ALA A 384 -7.98 -9.59 23.27
C ALA A 384 -8.00 -10.00 21.79
N VAL A 385 -7.29 -9.25 20.95
CA VAL A 385 -7.14 -9.51 19.51
C VAL A 385 -6.25 -10.73 19.26
N LEU A 386 -5.10 -10.79 19.92
CA LEU A 386 -4.10 -11.85 19.80
C LEU A 386 -3.72 -12.35 21.21
N PRO A 387 -4.48 -13.29 21.80
CA PRO A 387 -4.28 -13.69 23.20
C PRO A 387 -2.95 -14.40 23.46
N GLU A 388 -2.44 -15.13 22.47
CA GLU A 388 -1.19 -15.89 22.52
C GLU A 388 -0.27 -15.43 21.39
N ASP A 389 1.03 -15.70 21.54
CA ASP A 389 2.02 -15.44 20.49
C ASP A 389 1.63 -16.19 19.19
N PRO A 390 1.35 -15.47 18.09
CA PRO A 390 0.99 -16.07 16.81
C PRO A 390 2.01 -17.07 16.28
N ALA A 391 3.31 -16.89 16.57
CA ALA A 391 4.34 -17.84 16.16
C ALA A 391 4.11 -19.22 16.79
N ILE A 392 3.71 -19.27 18.06
CA ILE A 392 3.36 -20.51 18.78
C ILE A 392 2.05 -21.09 18.22
N VAL A 393 1.03 -20.25 18.03
CA VAL A 393 -0.28 -20.67 17.52
C VAL A 393 -0.16 -21.31 16.13
N LEU A 394 0.63 -20.69 15.24
CA LEU A 394 0.89 -21.17 13.88
C LEU A 394 1.70 -22.46 13.88
N ALA A 395 2.77 -22.55 14.67
CA ALA A 395 3.58 -23.76 14.78
C ALA A 395 2.78 -24.97 15.29
N GLN A 396 1.76 -24.74 16.10
CA GLN A 396 0.86 -25.78 16.63
C GLN A 396 -0.33 -26.09 15.72
N GLY A 397 -0.47 -25.44 14.56
CA GLY A 397 -1.60 -25.65 13.66
C GLY A 397 -2.94 -25.13 14.20
N ARG A 398 -2.94 -24.20 15.17
CA ARG A 398 -4.12 -23.65 15.87
C ARG A 398 -4.66 -22.37 15.23
N PHE A 399 -4.81 -22.35 13.91
CA PHE A 399 -5.32 -21.21 13.16
C PHE A 399 -6.61 -21.56 12.41
N GLN A 400 -7.31 -20.54 11.93
CA GLN A 400 -8.51 -20.72 11.12
C GLN A 400 -8.17 -21.43 9.80
N ARG A 401 -8.84 -22.55 9.53
CA ARG A 401 -8.58 -23.37 8.34
C ARG A 401 -9.48 -22.94 7.19
N MET A 402 -8.86 -22.42 6.15
CA MET A 402 -9.54 -21.94 4.95
C MET A 402 -8.63 -22.02 3.73
N PRO A 403 -9.15 -22.01 2.49
CA PRO A 403 -8.31 -21.92 1.31
C PRO A 403 -7.40 -20.69 1.37
N MET A 404 -6.13 -20.88 1.00
CA MET A 404 -5.10 -19.85 0.94
C MET A 404 -4.57 -19.67 -0.48
N LEU A 405 -4.36 -18.42 -0.87
CA LEU A 405 -3.50 -18.05 -1.99
C LEU A 405 -2.34 -17.24 -1.43
N THR A 406 -1.13 -17.76 -1.56
CA THR A 406 0.09 -17.12 -1.05
C THR A 406 1.00 -16.78 -2.23
N GLY A 407 1.85 -15.77 -2.10
CA GLY A 407 2.88 -15.55 -3.10
C GLY A 407 3.84 -14.44 -2.73
N ILE A 408 4.90 -14.36 -3.52
CA ILE A 408 5.97 -13.37 -3.40
C ILE A 408 6.29 -12.83 -4.79
N THR A 409 7.05 -11.75 -4.86
CA THR A 409 7.74 -11.35 -6.08
C THR A 409 9.10 -12.03 -6.16
N ARG A 410 9.72 -12.05 -7.34
CA ARG A 410 11.02 -12.70 -7.53
C ARG A 410 12.17 -11.96 -6.85
N ASP A 411 12.15 -10.63 -6.85
CA ASP A 411 13.27 -9.80 -6.38
C ASP A 411 12.88 -8.97 -5.15
N GLU A 412 12.13 -9.57 -4.22
CA GLU A 412 11.58 -8.94 -3.00
C GLU A 412 12.57 -8.02 -2.27
N GLY A 413 13.78 -8.53 -2.05
CA GLY A 413 14.85 -7.85 -1.33
C GLY A 413 15.33 -6.55 -1.99
N THR A 414 15.00 -6.31 -3.26
CA THR A 414 15.40 -5.08 -3.98
C THR A 414 14.80 -3.83 -3.34
N TYR A 415 13.55 -3.90 -2.89
CA TYR A 415 12.92 -2.81 -2.15
C TYR A 415 13.58 -2.59 -0.78
N PHE A 416 14.00 -3.66 -0.11
CA PHE A 416 14.64 -3.56 1.20
C PHE A 416 16.11 -3.15 1.11
N GLY A 417 16.80 -3.47 0.01
CA GLY A 417 18.10 -2.91 -0.33
C GLY A 417 18.05 -1.39 -0.50
N LEU A 418 16.98 -0.89 -1.14
CA LEU A 418 16.69 0.55 -1.21
C LEU A 418 16.44 1.14 0.19
N LEU A 419 15.64 0.48 1.02
CA LEU A 419 15.22 1.02 2.32
C LEU A 419 16.34 1.03 3.37
N PHE A 420 17.14 -0.03 3.45
CA PHE A 420 18.10 -0.24 4.53
C PHE A 420 19.56 -0.08 4.14
N SER A 421 19.88 -0.15 2.85
CA SER A 421 21.27 -0.13 2.38
C SER A 421 21.47 0.68 1.09
N PRO A 422 20.89 1.89 0.97
CA PRO A 422 21.10 2.71 -0.21
C PRO A 422 22.58 3.11 -0.31
N GLY A 423 23.21 2.81 -1.45
CA GLY A 423 24.61 3.15 -1.70
C GLY A 423 25.63 2.30 -0.94
N LEU A 424 25.27 1.07 -0.55
CA LEU A 424 26.18 0.12 0.09
C LEU A 424 27.48 -0.05 -0.71
N THR A 425 28.62 0.18 -0.06
CA THR A 425 29.94 -0.04 -0.67
C THR A 425 30.34 -1.51 -0.66
N GLU A 426 31.31 -1.88 -1.48
CA GLU A 426 31.85 -3.25 -1.53
C GLU A 426 32.36 -3.74 -0.17
N GLN A 427 33.07 -2.87 0.57
CA GLN A 427 33.58 -3.22 1.88
C GLN A 427 32.43 -3.44 2.87
N GLN A 428 31.45 -2.53 2.91
CA GLN A 428 30.28 -2.66 3.78
C GLN A 428 29.44 -3.89 3.45
N TYR A 429 29.32 -4.25 2.17
CA TYR A 429 28.67 -5.49 1.76
C TYR A 429 29.37 -6.71 2.37
N ARG A 430 30.70 -6.82 2.21
CA ARG A 430 31.49 -7.91 2.79
C ARG A 430 31.41 -7.95 4.31
N ASP A 431 31.50 -6.80 4.96
CA ASP A 431 31.42 -6.69 6.42
C ASP A 431 30.03 -7.09 6.94
N THR A 432 28.97 -6.70 6.25
CA THR A 432 27.59 -7.06 6.60
C THR A 432 27.37 -8.56 6.46
N VAL A 433 27.84 -9.17 5.35
CA VAL A 433 27.77 -10.62 5.16
C VAL A 433 28.61 -11.35 6.20
N ALA A 434 29.80 -10.85 6.55
CA ALA A 434 30.63 -11.40 7.62
C ALA A 434 29.95 -11.33 8.99
N GLN A 435 29.29 -10.22 9.30
CA GLN A 435 28.58 -10.02 10.56
C GLN A 435 27.38 -10.97 10.71
N ILE A 436 26.63 -11.19 9.63
CA ILE A 436 25.40 -12.01 9.65
C ILE A 436 25.76 -13.50 9.63
N PHE A 437 26.66 -13.91 8.74
CA PHE A 437 26.91 -15.33 8.44
C PHE A 437 28.17 -15.89 9.11
N GLY A 438 28.99 -15.06 9.76
CA GLY A 438 30.19 -15.50 10.48
C GLY A 438 31.11 -16.37 9.60
N ASP A 439 31.40 -17.58 10.07
CA ASP A 439 32.27 -18.54 9.37
C ASP A 439 31.74 -18.98 7.99
N GLN A 440 30.43 -18.84 7.73
CA GLN A 440 29.80 -19.16 6.44
C GLN A 440 29.93 -18.02 5.42
N ALA A 441 30.36 -16.81 5.84
CA ALA A 441 30.43 -15.64 4.97
C ALA A 441 31.26 -15.82 3.69
N PRO A 442 32.41 -16.54 3.67
CA PRO A 442 33.13 -16.80 2.43
C PRO A 442 32.31 -17.57 1.39
N GLN A 443 31.46 -18.50 1.84
CA GLN A 443 30.58 -19.28 0.95
C GLN A 443 29.46 -18.40 0.39
N VAL A 444 28.85 -17.56 1.24
CA VAL A 444 27.81 -16.60 0.83
C VAL A 444 28.36 -15.57 -0.16
N LEU A 445 29.55 -15.01 0.10
CA LEU A 445 30.19 -14.06 -0.83
C LEU A 445 30.63 -14.70 -2.15
N ALA A 446 30.89 -16.00 -2.17
CA ALA A 446 31.20 -16.74 -3.38
C ALA A 446 29.95 -17.03 -4.22
N GLU A 447 28.82 -17.32 -3.58
CA GLU A 447 27.53 -17.56 -4.23
C GLU A 447 26.88 -16.25 -4.71
N TYR A 448 27.01 -15.17 -3.94
CA TYR A 448 26.47 -13.85 -4.24
C TYR A 448 27.60 -12.81 -4.40
N PRO A 449 28.49 -12.94 -5.39
CA PRO A 449 29.55 -11.95 -5.60
C PRO A 449 28.93 -10.65 -6.15
N SER A 450 29.23 -9.51 -5.53
CA SER A 450 28.70 -8.20 -5.97
C SER A 450 28.99 -7.88 -7.44
N SER A 451 30.08 -8.41 -7.99
CA SER A 451 30.45 -8.29 -9.40
C SER A 451 29.49 -8.97 -10.38
N ALA A 452 28.61 -9.86 -9.91
CA ALA A 452 27.54 -10.47 -10.70
C ALA A 452 26.23 -9.66 -10.67
N HIS A 453 26.19 -8.55 -9.92
CA HIS A 453 25.03 -7.68 -9.77
C HIS A 453 25.37 -6.24 -10.18
N SER A 454 24.35 -5.39 -10.33
CA SER A 454 24.55 -3.98 -10.71
C SER A 454 25.20 -3.13 -9.61
N SER A 455 25.13 -3.58 -8.35
CA SER A 455 25.84 -2.97 -7.23
C SER A 455 25.97 -3.94 -6.05
N PRO A 456 26.82 -3.63 -5.04
CA PRO A 456 26.84 -4.38 -3.78
C PRO A 456 25.48 -4.36 -3.05
N ALA A 457 24.72 -3.25 -3.16
CA ALA A 457 23.36 -3.17 -2.61
C ALA A 457 22.41 -4.15 -3.32
N GLN A 458 22.54 -4.31 -4.65
CA GLN A 458 21.75 -5.28 -5.41
C GLN A 458 22.11 -6.74 -5.07
N ALA A 459 23.39 -7.01 -4.74
CA ALA A 459 23.82 -8.33 -4.28
C ALA A 459 23.26 -8.66 -2.89
N ALA A 460 23.31 -7.71 -1.95
CA ALA A 460 22.66 -7.85 -0.65
C ALA A 460 21.14 -8.07 -0.80
N ALA A 461 20.49 -7.34 -1.71
CA ALA A 461 19.08 -7.54 -2.04
C ALA A 461 18.76 -8.93 -2.62
N ALA A 462 19.68 -9.51 -3.40
CA ALA A 462 19.52 -10.88 -3.90
C ALA A 462 19.57 -11.91 -2.76
N ILE A 463 20.51 -11.76 -1.80
CA ILE A 463 20.54 -12.59 -0.58
C ILE A 463 19.22 -12.49 0.18
N ILE A 464 18.71 -11.28 0.39
CA ILE A 464 17.43 -11.05 1.07
C ILE A 464 16.27 -11.71 0.31
N SER A 465 16.22 -11.61 -1.02
CA SER A 465 15.16 -12.20 -1.84
C SER A 465 15.13 -13.73 -1.69
N ASP A 466 16.31 -14.35 -1.73
CA ASP A 466 16.43 -15.81 -1.69
C ASP A 466 16.19 -16.36 -0.27
N LEU A 467 16.81 -15.76 0.74
CA LEU A 467 16.79 -16.27 2.11
C LEU A 467 15.55 -15.83 2.89
N ASP A 468 15.31 -14.51 2.98
CA ASP A 468 14.27 -13.95 3.86
C ASP A 468 12.87 -14.10 3.24
N TRP A 469 12.75 -14.16 1.91
CA TRP A 469 11.48 -14.37 1.22
C TRP A 469 11.32 -15.77 0.66
N ALA A 470 12.04 -16.16 -0.39
CA ALA A 470 11.76 -17.40 -1.11
C ALA A 470 11.93 -18.64 -0.24
N TRP A 471 13.06 -18.74 0.48
CA TRP A 471 13.37 -19.87 1.35
C TRP A 471 12.42 -19.94 2.56
N ALA A 472 12.11 -18.80 3.19
CA ALA A 472 11.11 -18.71 4.26
C ALA A 472 9.69 -19.05 3.78
N ALA A 473 9.29 -18.55 2.60
CA ALA A 473 7.98 -18.79 1.99
C ALA A 473 7.74 -20.28 1.73
N ARG A 474 8.77 -21.05 1.34
CA ARG A 474 8.66 -22.51 1.18
C ARG A 474 8.15 -23.19 2.46
N SER A 475 8.64 -22.78 3.63
CA SER A 475 8.20 -23.34 4.91
C SER A 475 6.79 -22.89 5.29
N ASN A 476 6.46 -21.62 5.02
CA ASN A 476 5.12 -21.07 5.22
C ASN A 476 4.06 -21.76 4.34
N ASP A 477 4.36 -21.95 3.06
CA ASP A 477 3.48 -22.63 2.10
C ASP A 477 3.22 -24.08 2.52
N ARG A 478 4.26 -24.79 2.97
CA ARG A 478 4.15 -26.16 3.49
C ARG A 478 3.35 -26.25 4.78
N LEU A 479 3.55 -25.30 5.70
CA LEU A 479 2.77 -25.20 6.95
C LEU A 479 1.28 -25.12 6.63
N PHE A 480 0.87 -24.23 5.72
CA PHE A 480 -0.53 -24.10 5.36
C PHE A 480 -1.05 -25.30 4.56
N ALA A 481 -0.28 -25.81 3.61
CA ALA A 481 -0.64 -26.99 2.83
C ALA A 481 -0.85 -28.26 3.68
N ALA A 482 -0.25 -28.32 4.88
CA ALA A 482 -0.46 -29.43 5.82
C ALA A 482 -1.86 -29.41 6.47
N HIS A 483 -2.54 -28.26 6.46
CA HIS A 483 -3.79 -28.05 7.18
C HIS A 483 -4.97 -27.63 6.29
N MET A 484 -4.71 -27.06 5.11
CA MET A 484 -5.73 -26.52 4.21
C MET A 484 -5.25 -26.42 2.75
N PRO A 485 -6.16 -26.26 1.77
CA PRO A 485 -5.77 -26.01 0.38
C PRO A 485 -4.95 -24.72 0.26
N THR A 486 -3.76 -24.82 -0.32
CA THR A 486 -2.83 -23.69 -0.48
C THR A 486 -2.32 -23.63 -1.90
N PHE A 487 -2.39 -22.45 -2.51
CA PHE A 487 -1.88 -22.18 -3.85
C PHE A 487 -0.81 -21.09 -3.74
N ALA A 488 0.42 -21.40 -4.12
CA ALA A 488 1.54 -20.46 -4.06
C ALA A 488 1.89 -19.94 -5.47
N TYR A 489 2.22 -18.66 -5.59
CA TYR A 489 2.78 -18.07 -6.80
C TYR A 489 4.11 -17.34 -6.56
N GLU A 490 4.80 -17.09 -7.67
CA GLU A 490 5.88 -16.12 -7.75
C GLU A 490 5.68 -15.19 -8.95
N PHE A 491 5.72 -13.89 -8.70
CA PHE A 491 5.65 -12.86 -9.74
C PHE A 491 7.05 -12.57 -10.29
N THR A 492 7.25 -12.81 -11.60
CA THR A 492 8.60 -12.86 -12.21
C THR A 492 8.84 -11.81 -13.30
N ASP A 493 7.92 -10.87 -13.53
CA ASP A 493 8.14 -9.79 -14.51
C ASP A 493 9.07 -8.70 -13.97
N ARG A 494 10.38 -8.88 -14.23
CA ARG A 494 11.43 -7.91 -13.85
C ARG A 494 11.40 -6.60 -14.64
N SER A 495 10.44 -6.43 -15.56
CA SER A 495 10.19 -5.20 -16.32
C SER A 495 8.95 -4.45 -15.86
N ALA A 496 8.33 -4.88 -14.75
CA ALA A 496 7.22 -4.17 -14.13
C ALA A 496 7.61 -2.70 -13.85
N PRO A 497 6.74 -1.71 -14.17
CA PRO A 497 7.02 -0.32 -13.82
C PRO A 497 7.28 -0.18 -12.32
N ALA A 498 8.34 0.54 -11.95
CA ALA A 498 8.71 0.72 -10.56
C ALA A 498 7.63 1.52 -9.81
N LEU A 499 7.19 1.02 -8.65
CA LEU A 499 6.23 1.73 -7.79
C LEU A 499 6.85 2.90 -7.02
N PHE A 500 8.18 2.91 -6.94
CA PHE A 500 8.98 3.85 -6.17
C PHE A 500 10.19 4.27 -7.01
N PRO A 501 10.75 5.47 -6.81
CA PRO A 501 11.99 5.86 -7.46
C PRO A 501 13.18 5.08 -6.89
N PHE A 502 13.92 4.38 -7.76
CA PHE A 502 15.16 3.71 -7.39
C PHE A 502 16.39 4.57 -7.73
N PRO A 503 17.39 4.65 -6.85
CA PRO A 503 18.63 5.36 -7.13
C PRO A 503 19.46 4.61 -8.18
N PRO A 504 20.41 5.29 -8.87
CA PRO A 504 21.35 4.62 -9.77
C PRO A 504 22.07 3.46 -9.07
N GLY A 505 22.16 2.31 -9.75
CA GLY A 505 22.81 1.10 -9.23
C GLY A 505 21.88 0.14 -8.47
N LEU A 506 20.61 0.47 -8.28
CA LEU A 506 19.57 -0.48 -7.90
C LEU A 506 18.57 -0.60 -9.04
N ASP A 507 18.49 -1.79 -9.62
CA ASP A 507 17.54 -2.07 -10.70
C ASP A 507 16.18 -2.38 -10.06
N PRO A 508 15.04 -1.82 -10.52
CA PRO A 508 13.74 -2.03 -9.88
C PRO A 508 13.26 -3.49 -9.89
N LEU A 509 13.63 -4.23 -10.96
CA LEU A 509 13.35 -5.66 -11.16
C LEU A 509 11.89 -6.05 -10.82
N ALA A 510 11.65 -7.29 -10.38
CA ALA A 510 10.36 -7.71 -9.84
C ALA A 510 10.35 -7.49 -8.32
N SER A 511 10.52 -6.24 -7.88
CA SER A 511 10.62 -5.88 -6.46
C SER A 511 9.30 -6.00 -5.70
N HIS A 512 9.39 -5.93 -4.37
CA HIS A 512 8.26 -5.97 -3.44
C HIS A 512 7.09 -5.08 -3.89
N GLY A 513 5.89 -5.68 -4.00
CA GLY A 513 4.66 -5.01 -4.40
C GLY A 513 4.51 -4.74 -5.91
N SER A 514 5.51 -5.04 -6.74
CA SER A 514 5.48 -4.76 -8.19
C SER A 514 4.30 -5.42 -8.93
N GLU A 515 3.71 -6.46 -8.36
CA GLU A 515 2.55 -7.18 -8.90
C GLU A 515 1.22 -6.42 -8.68
N LEU A 516 1.18 -5.46 -7.76
CA LEU A 516 -0.06 -4.76 -7.37
C LEU A 516 -0.72 -4.01 -8.53
N GLN A 517 0.07 -3.34 -9.36
CA GLN A 517 -0.41 -2.62 -10.56
C GLN A 517 -1.02 -3.55 -11.63
N PHE A 518 -0.78 -4.86 -11.53
CA PHE A 518 -1.41 -5.84 -12.42
C PHE A 518 -2.84 -6.16 -11.99
N LEU A 519 -3.16 -5.98 -10.70
CA LEU A 519 -4.47 -6.18 -10.09
C LEU A 519 -5.26 -4.87 -9.95
N PHE A 520 -4.60 -3.78 -9.59
CA PHE A 520 -5.19 -2.47 -9.29
C PHE A 520 -4.72 -1.39 -10.26
N ASP A 521 -5.58 -0.41 -10.53
CA ASP A 521 -5.13 0.85 -11.14
C ASP A 521 -4.66 1.78 -10.01
N ILE A 522 -3.39 1.69 -9.65
CA ILE A 522 -2.83 2.41 -8.50
C ILE A 522 -2.73 3.92 -8.77
N THR A 523 -2.89 4.73 -7.71
CA THR A 523 -2.87 6.20 -7.82
C THR A 523 -1.46 6.82 -7.79
N TYR A 524 -0.41 6.01 -7.65
CA TYR A 524 0.96 6.48 -7.75
C TYR A 524 1.28 6.91 -9.18
N ASP A 525 2.22 7.84 -9.32
CA ASP A 525 2.70 8.31 -10.63
C ASP A 525 3.65 7.26 -11.22
N VAL A 526 3.06 6.16 -11.72
CA VAL A 526 3.78 5.05 -12.36
C VAL A 526 3.49 5.02 -13.85
N PRO A 527 4.48 4.63 -14.68
CA PRO A 527 4.23 4.39 -16.10
C PRO A 527 3.10 3.38 -16.32
N PRO A 528 2.24 3.57 -17.34
CA PRO A 528 1.18 2.61 -17.61
C PRO A 528 1.78 1.26 -18.05
N LEU A 529 1.12 0.17 -17.65
CA LEU A 529 1.49 -1.18 -18.08
C LEU A 529 1.55 -1.29 -19.61
N THR A 530 2.50 -2.06 -20.13
CA THR A 530 2.53 -2.46 -21.54
C THR A 530 1.36 -3.39 -21.87
N GLU A 531 1.09 -3.64 -23.15
CA GLU A 531 0.03 -4.56 -23.57
C GLU A 531 0.28 -6.01 -23.08
N LYS A 532 1.54 -6.46 -23.06
CA LYS A 532 1.91 -7.78 -22.53
C LYS A 532 1.66 -7.85 -21.02
N GLN A 533 1.99 -6.80 -20.29
CA GLN A 533 1.74 -6.70 -18.86
C GLN A 533 0.24 -6.61 -18.54
N ARG A 534 -0.54 -5.86 -19.33
CA ARG A 534 -2.00 -5.87 -19.21
C ARG A 534 -2.60 -7.26 -19.39
N ARG A 535 -2.12 -8.05 -20.37
CA ARG A 535 -2.55 -9.45 -20.54
C ARG A 535 -2.17 -10.34 -19.35
N LEU A 536 -0.99 -10.12 -18.75
CA LEU A 536 -0.62 -10.82 -17.52
C LEU A 536 -1.57 -10.43 -16.39
N GLY A 537 -1.82 -9.14 -16.18
CA GLY A 537 -2.75 -8.67 -15.15
C GLY A 537 -4.19 -9.17 -15.34
N ASP A 538 -4.64 -9.26 -16.58
CA ASP A 538 -5.90 -9.89 -16.97
C ASP A 538 -5.99 -11.37 -16.58
N THR A 539 -4.88 -12.09 -16.66
CA THR A 539 -4.74 -13.49 -16.26
C THR A 539 -4.72 -13.61 -14.74
N MET A 540 -3.98 -12.73 -14.06
CA MET A 540 -3.93 -12.64 -12.60
C MET A 540 -5.31 -12.34 -12.01
N ILE A 541 -6.04 -11.34 -12.53
CA ILE A 541 -7.42 -11.07 -12.11
C ILE A 541 -8.32 -12.29 -12.31
N GLY A 542 -8.08 -13.08 -13.37
CA GLY A 542 -8.75 -14.37 -13.57
C GLY A 542 -8.51 -15.33 -12.40
N TYR A 543 -7.25 -15.57 -12.03
CA TYR A 543 -6.91 -16.42 -10.89
C TYR A 543 -7.49 -15.91 -9.56
N TRP A 544 -7.34 -14.61 -9.27
CA TRP A 544 -7.85 -14.00 -8.04
C TRP A 544 -9.38 -14.09 -7.98
N SER A 545 -10.09 -13.79 -9.08
CA SER A 545 -11.54 -13.93 -9.16
C SER A 545 -12.00 -15.37 -8.91
N ARG A 546 -11.33 -16.35 -9.53
CA ARG A 546 -11.64 -17.76 -9.32
C ARG A 546 -11.43 -18.17 -7.87
N PHE A 547 -10.31 -17.77 -7.28
CA PHE A 547 -10.01 -18.02 -5.88
C PHE A 547 -11.05 -17.38 -4.95
N VAL A 548 -11.35 -16.09 -5.11
CA VAL A 548 -12.38 -15.37 -4.34
C VAL A 548 -13.76 -16.02 -4.48
N THR A 549 -14.05 -16.64 -5.64
CA THR A 549 -15.34 -17.29 -5.88
C THR A 549 -15.44 -18.70 -5.26
N THR A 550 -14.36 -19.50 -5.30
CA THR A 550 -14.42 -20.94 -4.97
C THR A 550 -13.30 -21.50 -4.09
N GLY A 551 -12.31 -20.69 -3.73
CA GLY A 551 -11.13 -21.10 -2.96
C GLY A 551 -10.11 -21.88 -3.80
N ASN A 552 -10.22 -21.78 -5.12
CA ASN A 552 -9.33 -22.45 -6.07
C ASN A 552 -9.13 -21.53 -7.28
N PRO A 553 -7.89 -21.16 -7.63
CA PRO A 553 -7.62 -20.22 -8.72
C PRO A 553 -7.89 -20.82 -10.12
N ASN A 554 -8.02 -22.14 -10.26
CA ASN A 554 -8.16 -22.78 -11.56
C ASN A 554 -9.49 -22.45 -12.28
N GLY A 555 -9.42 -22.38 -13.61
CA GLY A 555 -10.54 -22.18 -14.54
C GLY A 555 -10.24 -22.78 -15.91
N ARG A 556 -11.25 -22.93 -16.78
CA ARG A 556 -11.09 -23.56 -18.11
C ARG A 556 -10.17 -22.77 -19.05
N ASP A 557 -10.15 -21.45 -18.90
CA ASP A 557 -9.43 -20.53 -19.79
C ASP A 557 -8.09 -20.05 -19.19
N LEU A 558 -7.65 -20.67 -18.08
CA LEU A 558 -6.42 -20.32 -17.38
C LEU A 558 -5.46 -21.51 -17.39
N PRO A 559 -4.13 -21.28 -17.47
CA PRO A 559 -3.17 -22.33 -17.20
C PRO A 559 -3.44 -23.01 -15.85
N SER A 560 -3.13 -24.30 -15.75
CA SER A 560 -3.41 -25.05 -14.53
C SER A 560 -2.41 -24.67 -13.43
N TRP A 561 -2.96 -24.27 -12.29
CA TRP A 561 -2.23 -23.96 -11.07
C TRP A 561 -2.34 -25.12 -10.09
N GLN A 562 -1.23 -25.81 -9.87
CA GLN A 562 -1.17 -26.94 -8.93
C GLN A 562 -1.15 -26.44 -7.48
N PRO A 563 -1.92 -27.04 -6.56
CA PRO A 563 -1.82 -26.70 -5.14
C PRO A 563 -0.48 -27.16 -4.57
N VAL A 564 0.01 -26.44 -3.57
CA VAL A 564 1.17 -26.84 -2.78
C VAL A 564 0.85 -28.13 -2.04
N ARG A 565 1.81 -29.04 -1.98
CA ARG A 565 1.70 -30.31 -1.23
C ARG A 565 2.67 -30.26 -0.04
N ALA A 566 2.14 -30.46 1.16
CA ALA A 566 2.92 -30.37 2.40
C ALA A 566 4.19 -31.25 2.43
N THR A 567 4.10 -32.46 1.85
CA THR A 567 5.18 -33.46 1.84
C THR A 567 5.93 -33.51 0.51
N ALA A 568 5.59 -32.66 -0.46
CA ALA A 568 6.28 -32.68 -1.74
C ALA A 568 7.67 -32.07 -1.60
N THR A 569 8.65 -32.82 -2.13
CA THR A 569 9.99 -32.31 -2.46
C THR A 569 9.96 -31.45 -3.71
N ASP A 570 8.84 -31.42 -4.41
CA ASP A 570 8.67 -30.74 -5.69
C ASP A 570 8.73 -29.21 -5.51
N PRO A 571 9.61 -28.50 -6.23
CA PRO A 571 9.90 -27.09 -5.95
C PRO A 571 8.91 -26.13 -6.62
N TYR A 572 7.90 -26.64 -7.33
CA TYR A 572 7.09 -25.83 -8.21
C TYR A 572 6.03 -24.99 -7.49
N VAL A 573 6.01 -23.70 -7.83
CA VAL A 573 4.89 -22.78 -7.59
C VAL A 573 4.33 -22.29 -8.92
N GLN A 574 3.31 -21.44 -8.91
CA GLN A 574 2.81 -20.82 -10.13
C GLN A 574 3.63 -19.59 -10.52
N GLU A 575 4.28 -19.61 -11.69
CA GLU A 575 4.86 -18.42 -12.30
C GLU A 575 3.75 -17.45 -12.73
N LEU A 576 3.95 -16.17 -12.46
CA LEU A 576 3.20 -15.04 -13.00
C LEU A 576 4.18 -14.07 -13.68
N GLY A 577 4.60 -14.39 -14.90
CA GLY A 577 5.57 -13.63 -15.68
C GLY A 577 5.09 -13.30 -17.09
N ILE A 578 5.81 -12.41 -17.77
CA ILE A 578 5.50 -12.00 -19.14
C ILE A 578 6.10 -12.97 -20.16
N GLY A 579 5.34 -13.27 -21.22
CA GLY A 579 5.81 -14.09 -22.34
C GLY A 579 5.20 -15.48 -22.39
N ARG A 580 5.44 -16.19 -23.50
CA ARG A 580 4.86 -17.52 -23.72
C ARG A 580 5.56 -18.52 -22.80
N GLY A 581 4.80 -19.22 -21.97
CA GLY A 581 5.32 -20.22 -21.04
C GLY A 581 5.61 -19.69 -19.63
N HIS A 582 5.54 -18.37 -19.41
CA HIS A 582 5.80 -17.73 -18.11
C HIS A 582 4.56 -17.61 -17.21
N VAL A 583 3.51 -18.38 -17.53
CA VAL A 583 2.36 -18.60 -16.65
C VAL A 583 2.14 -20.11 -16.56
N GLY A 584 2.81 -20.75 -15.60
CA GLY A 584 2.78 -22.19 -15.38
C GLY A 584 3.62 -22.61 -14.17
N PRO A 585 3.99 -23.89 -14.04
CA PRO A 585 4.90 -24.36 -12.99
C PRO A 585 6.26 -23.66 -13.04
N TYR A 586 6.74 -23.18 -11.89
CA TYR A 586 7.99 -22.44 -11.72
C TYR A 586 8.89 -23.11 -10.69
N ASP A 587 10.10 -23.51 -11.08
CA ASP A 587 11.07 -24.10 -10.16
C ASP A 587 11.70 -23.02 -9.27
N ARG A 588 10.99 -22.68 -8.19
CA ARG A 588 11.44 -21.68 -7.21
C ARG A 588 12.71 -22.12 -6.49
N ALA A 589 12.95 -23.42 -6.32
CA ALA A 589 14.12 -23.90 -5.60
C ALA A 589 15.42 -23.68 -6.38
N THR A 590 15.40 -23.96 -7.68
CA THR A 590 16.54 -23.66 -8.56
C THR A 590 16.71 -22.16 -8.73
N ALA A 591 15.61 -21.41 -8.85
CA ALA A 591 15.67 -19.96 -9.05
C ALA A 591 16.28 -19.16 -7.88
N HIS A 592 16.15 -19.68 -6.66
CA HIS A 592 16.58 -19.04 -5.40
C HIS A 592 17.61 -19.86 -4.63
N ASN A 593 18.36 -20.72 -5.31
CA ASN A 593 19.49 -21.47 -4.73
C ASN A 593 19.15 -22.21 -3.44
N PHE A 594 17.97 -22.85 -3.34
CA PHE A 594 17.55 -23.51 -2.09
C PHE A 594 18.54 -24.60 -1.65
N SER A 595 19.20 -25.30 -2.56
CA SER A 595 20.22 -26.28 -2.20
C SER A 595 21.43 -25.66 -1.48
N PHE A 596 21.80 -24.43 -1.85
CA PHE A 596 22.87 -23.69 -1.18
C PHE A 596 22.44 -23.31 0.24
N TRP A 597 21.27 -22.66 0.39
CA TRP A 597 20.75 -22.28 1.71
C TRP A 597 20.48 -23.48 2.61
N ASP A 598 19.93 -24.57 2.07
CA ASP A 598 19.73 -25.82 2.80
C ASP A 598 21.06 -26.42 3.28
N SER A 599 22.16 -26.25 2.53
CA SER A 599 23.49 -26.72 2.97
C SER A 599 24.07 -25.90 4.14
N LEU A 600 23.73 -24.62 4.23
CA LEU A 600 24.15 -23.74 5.33
C LEU A 600 23.24 -23.83 6.56
N ALA A 601 21.99 -24.26 6.35
CA ALA A 601 20.99 -24.40 7.39
C ALA A 601 21.21 -25.59 8.33
N ASN A 602 21.92 -26.62 7.86
CA ASN A 602 22.09 -27.93 8.50
C ASN A 602 23.33 -28.06 9.40
#